data_AF-A0A3S3RD38-F1
#
_entry.id   AF-A0A3S3RD38-F1
#
_cell.length_a   1.000
_cell.length_b   1.000
_cell.length_c   1.000
_cell.angle_alpha   90.00
_cell.angle_beta   90.00
_cell.angle_gamma   90.00
#
_symmetry.space_group_name_H-M   'P 1'
#
loop_
_entity.id
_entity.type
_entity.pdbx_description
1 polymer ?
#
loop_
_entity_poly.entity_id
_entity_poly.type
_entity_poly.pdbx_seq_one_letter_code
_entity_poly.pdbx_strand_id
1 'polypeptide(L)'
;RWAMRQGPEDFGPRHMGPPPEFLAARLAALETRIGIRSEQLDAWRDYTSALQAVLAPPPRPDFAPPGRGPDAAAGGEPDQAKRDPFAFQEKLADEVTKRAASAAKLKDAIGVLRAKLTPEQLEILASADRPHGHPPVPWGNPPDAAGPGGLPDHGQLPPPLPRSGEQL
;
A
#
# COMPACT_ATOMS: atom_id res chain seq x y z
N ARG A 1 -32.41 16.68 -33.19
CA ARG A 1 -31.91 17.36 -31.97
C ARG A 1 -32.12 16.44 -30.77
N TRP A 2 -31.09 15.67 -30.42
CA TRP A 2 -30.98 14.99 -29.13
C TRP A 2 -29.61 15.40 -28.58
N ALA A 3 -29.64 16.00 -27.40
CA ALA A 3 -28.47 16.44 -26.66
C ALA A 3 -28.27 15.52 -25.45
N MET A 4 -27.05 15.58 -24.92
CA MET A 4 -26.45 14.83 -23.80
C MET A 4 -25.75 13.53 -24.25
N ARG A 5 -24.50 13.26 -23.86
CA ARG A 5 -23.80 13.72 -22.66
C ARG A 5 -22.30 13.65 -22.88
N GLN A 6 -21.61 14.67 -22.38
CA GLN A 6 -20.18 14.70 -22.08
C GLN A 6 -19.70 13.34 -21.54
N GLY A 7 -18.73 12.72 -22.21
CA GLY A 7 -17.94 11.66 -21.63
C GLY A 7 -16.60 12.23 -21.18
N PRO A 8 -16.37 12.43 -19.88
CA PRO A 8 -15.17 11.88 -19.26
C PRO A 8 -15.48 10.37 -19.03
N GLU A 9 -14.58 9.42 -18.90
CA GLU A 9 -13.25 9.46 -18.34
C GLU A 9 -12.30 8.62 -19.21
N ASP A 10 -11.17 9.25 -19.48
CA ASP A 10 -9.90 8.71 -19.94
C ASP A 10 -9.56 7.39 -19.21
N PHE A 11 -9.64 6.24 -19.90
CA PHE A 11 -9.10 4.98 -19.40
C PHE A 11 -7.57 4.99 -19.58
N GLY A 12 -6.88 5.79 -18.74
CA GLY A 12 -5.43 5.71 -18.59
C GLY A 12 -4.99 4.31 -18.12
N PRO A 13 -3.71 3.93 -18.34
CA PRO A 13 -3.22 2.58 -18.04
C PRO A 13 -3.44 2.27 -16.55
N ARG A 14 -4.39 1.38 -16.30
CA ARG A 14 -4.73 0.91 -14.96
C ARG A 14 -3.49 0.30 -14.32
N HIS A 15 -2.96 0.96 -13.29
CA HIS A 15 -2.13 0.33 -12.27
C HIS A 15 -2.98 -0.79 -11.63
N MET A 16 -2.84 -2.02 -12.13
CA MET A 16 -3.44 -3.22 -11.53
C MET A 16 -2.55 -3.73 -10.38
N GLY A 17 -2.32 -2.88 -9.38
CA GLY A 17 -1.55 -3.23 -8.19
C GLY A 17 -1.69 -2.14 -7.14
N PRO A 18 -1.66 -2.49 -5.84
CA PRO A 18 -1.66 -1.48 -4.79
C PRO A 18 -0.47 -0.53 -5.01
N PRO A 19 -0.65 0.79 -4.77
CA PRO A 19 0.40 1.77 -4.93
C PRO A 19 1.67 1.37 -4.15
N PRO A 20 2.89 1.63 -4.65
CA PRO A 20 4.13 1.32 -3.91
C PRO A 20 4.16 1.95 -2.50
N GLU A 21 3.47 3.07 -2.32
CA GLU A 21 3.26 3.75 -1.04
C GLU A 21 2.51 2.86 -0.02
N PHE A 22 1.62 1.98 -0.49
CA PHE A 22 0.91 1.03 0.38
C PHE A 22 1.86 0.05 1.06
N LEU A 23 2.86 -0.45 0.32
CA LEU A 23 3.87 -1.35 0.89
C LEU A 23 4.70 -0.62 1.94
N ALA A 24 5.17 0.60 1.64
CA ALA A 24 5.94 1.40 2.58
C ALA A 24 5.13 1.71 3.87
N ALA A 25 3.87 2.11 3.72
CA ALA A 25 2.98 2.36 4.85
C ALA A 25 2.74 1.10 5.69
N ARG A 26 2.52 -0.07 5.06
CA ARG A 26 2.38 -1.35 5.75
C ARG A 26 3.64 -1.69 6.54
N LEU A 27 4.83 -1.48 5.97
CA LEU A 27 6.10 -1.74 6.65
C LEU A 27 6.29 -0.80 7.84
N ALA A 28 6.02 0.49 7.71
CA ALA A 28 6.09 1.43 8.84
C ALA A 28 5.12 1.06 9.99
N ALA A 29 3.91 0.61 9.64
CA ALA A 29 2.94 0.12 10.63
C ALA A 29 3.44 -1.16 11.34
N LEU A 30 4.08 -2.08 10.61
CA LEU A 30 4.68 -3.29 11.18
C LEU A 30 5.84 -2.96 12.11
N GLU A 31 6.72 -2.03 11.74
CA GLU A 31 7.83 -1.56 12.58
C GLU A 31 7.34 -1.12 13.96
N THR A 32 6.27 -0.31 13.97
CA THR A 32 5.65 0.19 15.19
C THR A 32 4.97 -0.93 15.98
N ARG A 33 4.23 -1.81 15.31
CA ARG A 33 3.49 -2.92 15.96
C ARG A 33 4.42 -3.95 16.60
N ILE A 34 5.54 -4.27 15.95
CA ILE A 34 6.57 -5.19 16.47
C ILE A 34 7.37 -4.51 17.59
N GLY A 35 7.42 -3.17 17.60
CA GLY A 35 8.21 -2.42 18.57
C GLY A 35 9.70 -2.54 18.30
N ILE A 36 10.12 -2.37 17.03
CA ILE A 36 11.53 -2.42 16.62
C ILE A 36 12.35 -1.40 17.42
N ARG A 37 13.46 -1.85 18.01
CA ARG A 37 14.36 -1.03 18.84
C ARG A 37 15.56 -0.53 18.04
N SER A 38 16.30 0.44 18.58
CA SER A 38 17.46 1.05 17.90
C SER A 38 18.51 0.02 17.49
N GLU A 39 18.79 -0.98 18.34
CA GLU A 39 19.72 -2.07 18.08
C GLU A 39 19.23 -3.09 17.03
N GLN A 40 17.94 -3.06 16.68
CA GLN A 40 17.29 -3.91 15.67
C GLN A 40 17.01 -3.15 14.37
N LEU A 41 17.13 -1.81 14.39
CA LEU A 41 16.66 -0.93 13.33
C LEU A 41 17.41 -1.14 12.01
N ASP A 42 18.73 -1.37 12.07
CA ASP A 42 19.52 -1.61 10.86
C ASP A 42 19.11 -2.93 10.19
N ALA A 43 18.94 -4.01 10.97
CA ALA A 43 18.47 -5.29 10.44
C ALA A 43 17.03 -5.18 9.87
N TRP A 44 16.17 -4.38 10.49
CA TRP A 44 14.84 -4.08 9.97
C TRP A 44 14.90 -3.30 8.63
N ARG A 45 15.76 -2.28 8.53
CA ARG A 45 15.97 -1.50 7.31
C ARG A 45 16.52 -2.34 6.17
N ASP A 46 17.48 -3.22 6.45
CA ASP A 46 18.04 -4.14 5.46
C ASP A 46 16.98 -5.11 4.93
N TYR A 47 16.15 -5.68 5.83
CA TYR A 47 15.03 -6.54 5.46
C TYR A 47 14.01 -5.82 4.57
N THR A 48 13.56 -4.63 4.98
CA THR A 48 12.57 -3.84 4.24
C THR A 48 13.09 -3.37 2.89
N SER A 49 14.35 -2.92 2.82
CA SER A 49 15.02 -2.54 1.57
C SER A 49 15.13 -3.73 0.61
N ALA A 50 15.59 -4.89 1.11
CA ALA A 50 15.70 -6.10 0.29
C ALA A 50 14.32 -6.60 -0.21
N LEU A 51 13.29 -6.53 0.63
CA LEU A 51 11.92 -6.89 0.26
C LEU A 51 11.38 -5.97 -0.84
N GLN A 52 11.56 -4.66 -0.69
CA GLN A 52 11.19 -3.68 -1.72
C GLN A 52 11.94 -3.93 -3.04
N ALA A 53 13.23 -4.26 -2.98
CA ALA A 53 14.02 -4.56 -4.18
C ALA A 53 13.55 -5.81 -4.93
N VAL A 54 13.05 -6.83 -4.22
CA VAL A 54 12.44 -8.02 -4.85
C VAL A 54 11.11 -7.69 -5.50
N LEU A 55 10.28 -6.88 -4.83
CA LEU A 55 8.94 -6.51 -5.27
C LEU A 55 8.91 -5.30 -6.21
N ALA A 56 10.06 -4.67 -6.47
CA ALA A 56 10.16 -3.50 -7.33
C ALA A 56 9.56 -3.83 -8.71
N PRO A 57 8.67 -2.96 -9.22
CA PRO A 57 8.15 -3.14 -10.55
C PRO A 57 9.30 -3.06 -11.56
N PRO A 58 9.27 -3.86 -12.64
CA PRO A 58 10.28 -3.72 -13.69
C PRO A 58 10.25 -2.29 -14.22
N PRO A 59 11.42 -1.72 -14.59
CA PRO A 59 11.47 -0.39 -15.17
C PRO A 59 10.52 -0.37 -16.37
N ARG A 60 9.62 0.63 -16.41
CA ARG A 60 8.74 0.78 -17.56
C ARG A 60 9.64 0.99 -18.78
N PRO A 61 9.47 0.21 -19.85
CA PRO A 61 10.07 0.61 -21.11
C PRO A 61 9.54 2.01 -21.43
N ASP A 62 10.45 2.93 -21.73
CA ASP A 62 10.14 4.27 -22.24
C ASP A 62 9.46 4.14 -23.61
N PHE A 63 8.21 3.70 -23.62
CA PHE A 63 7.31 3.92 -24.74
C PHE A 63 6.78 5.33 -24.61
N ALA A 64 7.67 6.32 -24.75
CA ALA A 64 7.22 7.62 -25.23
C ALA A 64 6.56 7.35 -26.60
N PRO A 65 5.28 7.67 -26.79
CA PRO A 65 4.69 7.61 -28.12
C PRO A 65 5.54 8.50 -29.03
N PRO A 66 6.00 8.01 -30.20
CA PRO A 66 6.73 8.87 -31.12
C PRO A 66 5.77 9.98 -31.55
N GLY A 67 6.03 11.21 -31.12
CA GLY A 67 5.30 12.38 -31.61
C GLY A 67 4.47 13.17 -30.59
N ARG A 68 5.01 13.46 -29.39
CA ARG A 68 4.56 14.68 -28.67
C ARG A 68 5.70 15.42 -27.98
N GLY A 69 6.80 15.61 -28.70
CA GLY A 69 7.62 16.80 -28.53
C GLY A 69 7.15 17.86 -29.53
N PRO A 70 7.21 19.17 -29.22
CA PRO A 70 6.80 20.23 -30.14
C PRO A 70 7.63 20.30 -31.44
N ASP A 71 8.68 19.48 -31.59
CA ASP A 71 9.64 19.55 -32.71
C ASP A 71 9.69 18.28 -33.59
N ALA A 72 8.63 17.45 -33.59
CA ALA A 72 8.55 16.25 -34.44
C ALA A 72 8.20 16.53 -35.91
N ALA A 73 8.80 17.58 -36.49
CA ALA A 73 8.81 17.87 -37.92
C ALA A 73 10.24 17.73 -38.47
N ALA A 74 10.91 16.62 -38.14
CA ALA A 74 12.10 16.18 -38.84
C ALA A 74 12.07 14.65 -38.86
N GLY A 75 11.83 14.11 -40.06
CA GLY A 75 11.60 12.70 -40.29
C GLY A 75 12.77 11.83 -39.82
N GLY A 76 12.41 10.83 -39.03
CA GLY A 76 13.19 9.63 -38.80
C GLY A 76 12.21 8.55 -38.42
N GLU A 77 11.77 7.75 -39.39
CA GLU A 77 11.16 6.46 -39.06
C GLU A 77 12.14 5.73 -38.13
N PRO A 78 11.70 5.25 -36.95
CA PRO A 78 12.52 4.31 -36.23
C PRO A 78 12.69 3.11 -37.15
N ASP A 79 13.93 2.82 -37.54
CA ASP A 79 14.30 1.71 -38.40
C ASP A 79 13.81 0.40 -37.78
N GLN A 80 12.57 0.02 -38.10
CA GLN A 80 11.95 -1.23 -37.65
C GLN A 80 12.71 -2.45 -38.22
N ALA A 81 13.60 -2.24 -39.20
CA ALA A 81 14.31 -3.27 -39.92
C ALA A 81 15.45 -3.95 -39.12
N LYS A 82 15.81 -3.46 -37.92
CA LYS A 82 16.86 -4.07 -37.08
C LYS A 82 16.45 -4.23 -35.61
N ARG A 83 15.19 -4.58 -35.35
CA ARG A 83 14.81 -5.00 -34.00
C ARG A 83 15.33 -6.42 -33.77
N ASP A 84 16.34 -6.56 -32.93
CA ASP A 84 16.84 -7.87 -32.51
C ASP A 84 15.67 -8.73 -31.98
N PRO A 85 15.43 -9.92 -32.56
CA PRO A 85 14.32 -10.78 -32.16
C PRO A 85 14.41 -11.30 -30.72
N PHE A 86 15.58 -11.23 -30.08
CA PHE A 86 15.81 -11.71 -28.71
C PHE A 86 15.97 -10.62 -27.67
N ALA A 87 16.05 -9.34 -28.05
CA ALA A 87 16.31 -8.24 -27.12
C ALA A 87 15.32 -8.17 -25.94
N PHE A 88 14.04 -8.53 -26.16
CA PHE A 88 13.06 -8.56 -25.07
C PHE A 88 13.32 -9.73 -24.10
N GLN A 89 13.64 -10.91 -24.64
CA GLN A 89 13.96 -12.10 -23.86
C GLN A 89 15.25 -11.92 -23.06
N GLU A 90 16.28 -11.28 -23.64
CA GLU A 90 17.51 -10.93 -22.94
C GLU A 90 17.27 -9.92 -21.80
N LYS A 91 16.53 -8.84 -22.07
CA LYS A 91 16.10 -7.88 -21.04
C LYS A 91 15.33 -8.56 -19.91
N LEU A 92 14.43 -9.49 -20.22
CA LEU A 92 13.70 -10.26 -19.23
C LEU A 92 14.64 -11.14 -18.38
N ALA A 93 15.59 -11.84 -19.01
CA ALA A 93 16.58 -12.66 -18.31
C ALA A 93 17.47 -11.83 -17.37
N ASP A 94 17.89 -10.64 -17.80
CA ASP A 94 18.63 -9.69 -16.99
C ASP A 94 17.83 -9.24 -15.76
N GLU A 95 16.55 -8.87 -15.95
CA GLU A 95 15.68 -8.45 -14.85
C GLU A 95 15.40 -9.60 -13.87
N VAL A 96 15.20 -10.83 -14.36
CA VAL A 96 15.06 -12.02 -13.49
C VAL A 96 16.35 -12.28 -12.71
N THR A 97 17.51 -12.14 -13.35
CA THR A 97 18.81 -12.30 -12.70
C THR A 97 19.03 -11.27 -11.59
N LYS A 98 18.71 -10.00 -11.87
CA LYS A 98 18.75 -8.92 -10.85
C LYS A 98 17.81 -9.23 -9.69
N ARG A 99 16.57 -9.64 -9.98
CA ARG A 99 15.59 -10.00 -8.93
C ARG A 99 16.06 -11.22 -8.12
N ALA A 100 16.70 -12.20 -8.74
CA ALA A 100 17.28 -13.36 -8.04
C ALA A 100 18.38 -12.93 -7.06
N ALA A 101 19.25 -11.99 -7.45
CA ALA A 101 20.25 -11.42 -6.54
C ALA A 101 19.60 -10.67 -5.37
N SER A 102 18.53 -9.89 -5.60
CA SER A 102 17.75 -9.26 -4.53
C SER A 102 17.10 -10.29 -3.60
N ALA A 103 16.61 -11.41 -4.15
CA ALA A 103 16.02 -12.48 -3.36
C ALA A 103 17.03 -13.20 -2.46
N ALA A 104 18.28 -13.36 -2.92
CA ALA A 104 19.36 -13.88 -2.08
C ALA A 104 19.62 -12.94 -0.89
N LYS A 105 19.76 -11.63 -1.15
CA LYS A 105 19.91 -10.62 -0.09
C LYS A 105 18.74 -10.61 0.89
N LEU A 106 17.51 -10.80 0.40
CA LEU A 106 16.33 -10.90 1.26
C LEU A 106 16.42 -12.11 2.20
N LYS A 107 16.88 -13.27 1.72
CA LYS A 107 17.06 -14.46 2.58
C LYS A 107 18.11 -14.20 3.67
N ASP A 108 19.21 -13.56 3.32
CA ASP A 108 20.26 -13.20 4.28
C ASP A 108 19.74 -12.22 5.34
N ALA A 109 19.03 -11.17 4.90
CA ALA A 109 18.41 -10.20 5.79
C ALA A 109 17.36 -10.83 6.72
N ILE A 110 16.56 -11.79 6.23
CA ILE A 110 15.63 -12.58 7.07
C ILE A 110 16.40 -13.38 8.13
N GLY A 111 17.54 -13.99 7.77
CA GLY A 111 18.38 -14.72 8.71
C GLY A 111 18.90 -13.81 9.83
N VAL A 112 19.42 -12.64 9.46
CA VAL A 112 19.90 -11.62 10.43
C VAL A 112 18.76 -11.12 11.31
N LEU A 113 17.60 -10.76 10.72
CA LEU A 113 16.46 -10.25 11.45
C LEU A 113 15.92 -11.29 12.45
N ARG A 114 15.81 -12.56 12.04
CA ARG A 114 15.38 -13.64 12.94
C ARG A 114 16.30 -13.84 14.13
N ALA A 115 17.61 -13.65 13.96
CA ALA A 115 18.56 -13.74 15.06
C ALA A 115 18.51 -12.53 16.02
N LYS A 116 17.96 -11.39 15.58
CA LYS A 116 17.91 -10.13 16.33
C LYS A 116 16.59 -9.90 17.06
N LEU A 117 15.48 -10.40 16.52
CA LEU A 117 14.16 -10.25 17.12
C LEU A 117 13.98 -11.21 18.30
N THR A 118 13.23 -10.77 19.30
CA THR A 118 12.80 -11.65 20.40
C THR A 118 11.75 -12.64 19.91
N PRO A 119 11.54 -13.77 20.61
CA PRO A 119 10.47 -14.71 20.25
C PRO A 119 9.09 -14.04 20.19
N GLU A 120 8.79 -13.12 21.10
CA GLU A 120 7.53 -12.37 21.11
C GLU A 120 7.37 -11.48 19.86
N GLN A 121 8.43 -10.80 19.45
CA GLN A 121 8.42 -9.97 18.23
C GLN A 121 8.21 -10.82 16.97
N LEU A 122 8.79 -12.03 16.94
CA LEU A 122 8.58 -12.98 15.84
C LEU A 122 7.13 -13.47 15.77
N GLU A 123 6.50 -13.73 16.93
CA GLU A 123 5.08 -14.09 17.00
C GLU A 123 4.17 -12.94 16.53
N ILE A 124 4.47 -11.69 16.93
CA ILE A 124 3.75 -10.51 16.45
C ILE A 124 3.87 -10.39 14.92
N LEU A 125 5.08 -10.53 14.38
CA LEU A 125 5.33 -10.50 12.94
C LEU A 125 4.57 -11.61 12.20
N ALA A 126 4.59 -12.85 12.72
CA ALA A 126 3.87 -13.98 12.14
C ALA A 126 2.35 -13.78 12.18
N SER A 127 1.82 -13.19 13.26
CA SER A 127 0.40 -12.84 13.34
C SER A 127 0.02 -11.82 12.27
N ALA A 128 0.87 -10.84 11.98
CA ALA A 128 0.55 -9.76 11.04
C ALA A 128 0.52 -10.20 9.57
N ASP A 129 1.07 -11.37 9.24
CA ASP A 129 1.00 -11.96 7.89
C ASP A 129 -0.27 -12.79 7.66
N ARG A 130 -0.96 -13.20 8.74
CA ARG A 130 -2.27 -13.84 8.62
C ARG A 130 -3.26 -12.81 8.06
N PRO A 131 -4.03 -13.12 7.00
CA PRO A 131 -5.14 -12.29 6.60
C PRO A 131 -6.14 -12.27 7.76
N HIS A 132 -6.07 -11.22 8.57
CA HIS A 132 -7.08 -10.96 9.56
C HIS A 132 -8.32 -10.61 8.75
N GLY A 133 -9.34 -11.46 8.79
CA GLY A 133 -10.69 -11.02 8.47
C GLY A 133 -10.94 -9.72 9.24
N HIS A 134 -11.48 -8.74 8.53
CA HIS A 134 -11.69 -7.36 8.99
C HIS A 134 -11.88 -7.24 10.52
N PRO A 135 -10.95 -6.62 11.27
CA PRO A 135 -11.35 -5.98 12.50
C PRO A 135 -12.21 -4.75 12.13
N PRO A 136 -13.31 -4.45 12.86
CA PRO A 136 -14.03 -3.20 12.65
C PRO A 136 -13.08 -2.06 12.96
N VAL A 137 -12.89 -1.20 11.97
CA VAL A 137 -12.11 0.02 12.11
C VAL A 137 -12.96 1.10 12.76
N PRO A 138 -12.57 1.68 13.90
CA PRO A 138 -13.09 2.98 14.32
C PRO A 138 -12.14 4.03 13.74
N TRP A 139 -12.20 4.27 12.43
CA TRP A 139 -11.60 5.48 11.87
C TRP A 139 -12.45 6.66 12.36
N GLY A 140 -11.90 7.44 13.29
CA GLY A 140 -12.55 8.62 13.82
C GLY A 140 -12.87 9.61 12.71
N ASN A 141 -14.16 9.88 12.51
CA ASN A 141 -14.59 11.11 11.86
C ASN A 141 -14.60 12.24 12.90
N PRO A 142 -14.16 13.47 12.55
CA PRO A 142 -14.30 14.62 13.44
C PRO A 142 -15.79 14.94 13.69
N PRO A 143 -16.13 15.58 14.83
CA PRO A 143 -17.51 15.95 15.11
C PRO A 143 -17.93 17.10 14.19
N ASP A 144 -18.69 16.78 13.13
CA ASP A 144 -19.47 17.80 12.45
C ASP A 144 -20.63 18.22 13.37
N ALA A 145 -20.34 19.23 14.18
CA ALA A 145 -21.33 20.09 14.78
C ALA A 145 -21.97 20.93 13.67
N ALA A 146 -23.17 20.56 13.22
CA ALA A 146 -24.24 21.48 12.80
C ALA A 146 -25.46 20.71 12.31
N GLY A 147 -26.46 20.53 13.18
CA GLY A 147 -27.85 20.43 12.72
C GLY A 147 -28.37 21.80 12.27
N PRO A 148 -29.46 21.83 11.50
CA PRO A 148 -30.64 22.49 12.05
C PRO A 148 -31.96 21.76 11.73
N GLY A 149 -32.83 21.68 12.75
CA GLY A 149 -34.27 21.41 12.63
C GLY A 149 -34.66 19.94 12.69
N GLY A 150 -35.47 19.44 13.63
CA GLY A 150 -36.24 20.09 14.69
C GLY A 150 -36.79 19.04 15.68
N LEU A 151 -37.12 19.49 16.89
CA LEU A 151 -38.01 18.83 17.86
C LEU A 151 -39.48 19.22 17.50
N PRO A 152 -40.56 18.62 18.08
CA PRO A 152 -40.58 17.65 19.18
C PRO A 152 -41.59 16.48 19.05
N ASP A 153 -41.47 15.49 19.93
CA ASP A 153 -42.61 15.10 20.78
C ASP A 153 -42.14 14.36 22.04
N HIS A 154 -42.76 14.72 23.16
CA HIS A 154 -42.45 14.23 24.50
C HIS A 154 -43.38 13.06 24.87
N GLY A 155 -42.84 11.94 25.35
CA GLY A 155 -43.70 10.89 25.92
C GLY A 155 -42.98 9.71 26.56
N GLN A 156 -42.86 9.78 27.89
CA GLN A 156 -42.87 8.66 28.84
C GLN A 156 -41.55 7.96 29.20
N LEU A 157 -40.89 8.50 30.25
CA LEU A 157 -39.95 7.78 31.12
C LEU A 157 -40.75 6.93 32.15
N PRO A 158 -40.29 5.71 32.51
CA PRO A 158 -40.87 4.96 33.63
C PRO A 158 -40.45 5.57 34.99
N PRO A 159 -41.30 5.49 36.04
CA PRO A 159 -41.01 6.10 37.33
C PRO A 159 -39.90 5.33 38.10
N PRO A 160 -39.02 6.02 38.85
CA PRO A 160 -38.04 5.37 39.72
C PRO A 160 -38.68 4.89 41.04
N LEU A 161 -38.25 3.71 41.51
CA LEU A 161 -38.57 3.17 42.83
C LEU A 161 -37.88 3.98 43.94
N PRO A 162 -38.56 4.32 45.06
CA PRO A 162 -37.93 5.01 46.17
C PRO A 162 -37.07 4.04 47.00
N ARG A 163 -35.77 4.32 47.06
CA ARG A 163 -34.85 3.78 48.07
C ARG A 163 -34.70 4.83 49.15
N SER A 164 -35.15 4.56 50.37
CA SER A 164 -34.63 5.14 51.62
C SER A 164 -35.30 4.43 52.79
N GLY A 165 -34.52 3.64 53.53
CA GLY A 165 -34.81 3.32 54.91
C GLY A 165 -33.92 4.20 55.77
N GLU A 166 -34.51 5.03 56.63
CA GLU A 166 -33.87 5.61 57.81
C GLU A 166 -34.90 6.40 58.64
N GLN A 167 -34.92 6.09 59.95
CA GLN A 167 -35.35 6.92 61.10
C GLN A 167 -36.88 7.17 61.26
N LEU A 168 -37.54 6.91 62.39
CA LEU A 168 -37.21 6.67 63.81
C LEU A 168 -38.27 5.75 64.44
#